data_AF-E8ZH91-F1
#
_entry.id   AF-E8ZH91-F1
#
_cell.length_a   1.000
_cell.length_b   1.000
_cell.length_c   1.000
_cell.angle_alpha   90.00
_cell.angle_beta   90.00
_cell.angle_gamma   90.00
#
_symmetry.space_group_name_H-M   'P 1'
#
loop_
_entity.id
_entity.type
_entity.pdbx_description
1 polymer ?
#
loop_
_entity_poly.entity_id
_entity_poly.type
_entity_poly.pdbx_seq_one_letter_code
_entity_poly.pdbx_strand_id
1 'polypeptide(L)'
;MTLPAKIGASSLAFGGTAAAGYYAVSHYSSEDKSYRGKFLSISLLNTVSGDDSYWTKRLESLKKDSEASSGLSSIKTKTIEDLRGWCKDSLSRQFEEGKLFKEIDSYCTFKVLDKLGSNAIPETTADGDSKWKTAFDALGKIAEHLGEELEGIKKTQDSGSNNATKVAVKGWCKKMYSETYKGDSDKLFEVAKKVCVSA
;
A
#
# COMPACT_ATOMS: atom_id res chain seq x y z
N MET A 1 -21.00 -28.41 -39.37
CA MET A 1 -21.04 -26.96 -39.06
C MET A 1 -20.82 -26.80 -37.57
N THR A 2 -19.58 -26.58 -37.16
CA THR A 2 -19.20 -26.41 -35.75
C THR A 2 -19.06 -24.91 -35.48
N LEU A 3 -19.91 -24.40 -34.57
CA LEU A 3 -19.86 -23.01 -34.11
C LEU A 3 -18.63 -22.81 -33.21
N PRO A 4 -17.82 -21.74 -33.39
CA PRO A 4 -16.73 -21.44 -32.48
C PRO A 4 -17.29 -20.85 -31.17
N ALA A 5 -16.92 -21.47 -30.05
CA ALA A 5 -17.19 -20.96 -28.71
C ALA A 5 -16.41 -19.64 -28.52
N LYS A 6 -17.13 -18.51 -28.50
CA LYS A 6 -16.62 -17.24 -28.01
C LYS A 6 -16.49 -17.34 -26.50
N ILE A 7 -15.28 -17.59 -26.01
CA ILE A 7 -14.97 -17.47 -24.59
C ILE A 7 -14.94 -15.97 -24.28
N GLY A 8 -16.01 -15.52 -23.61
CA GLY A 8 -16.18 -14.13 -23.20
C GLY A 8 -15.08 -13.72 -22.23
N ALA A 9 -14.56 -12.52 -22.46
CA ALA A 9 -13.62 -11.85 -21.58
C ALA A 9 -14.27 -11.70 -20.19
N SER A 10 -13.77 -12.45 -19.23
CA SER A 10 -14.01 -12.20 -17.82
C SER A 10 -13.35 -10.87 -17.47
N SER A 11 -14.17 -9.83 -17.40
CA SER A 11 -13.85 -8.56 -16.75
C SER A 11 -13.46 -8.86 -15.30
N LEU A 12 -12.16 -8.92 -15.02
CA LEU A 12 -11.64 -8.78 -13.67
C LEU A 12 -11.96 -7.34 -13.24
N ALA A 13 -13.15 -7.18 -12.67
CA ALA A 13 -13.52 -5.97 -11.96
C ALA A 13 -12.54 -5.83 -10.79
N PHE A 14 -11.51 -5.00 -10.96
CA PHE A 14 -10.70 -4.49 -9.87
C PHE A 14 -11.55 -3.52 -9.04
N GLY A 15 -12.54 -4.07 -8.35
CA GLY A 15 -13.42 -3.41 -7.40
C GLY A 15 -13.40 -4.22 -6.12
N GLY A 16 -12.30 -4.15 -5.39
CA GLY A 16 -12.10 -4.88 -4.14
C GLY A 16 -11.37 -4.00 -3.15
N THR A 17 -12.13 -3.30 -2.32
CA THR A 17 -11.65 -2.67 -1.09
C THR A 17 -11.04 -3.74 -0.18
N ALA A 18 -9.74 -3.98 -0.30
CA ALA A 18 -8.98 -4.71 0.71
C ALA A 18 -8.51 -3.77 1.83
N ALA A 19 -9.36 -2.85 2.29
CA ALA A 19 -9.08 -2.00 3.45
C ALA A 19 -9.50 -2.70 4.75
N ALA A 20 -9.00 -3.93 4.93
CA ALA A 20 -9.07 -4.69 6.17
C ALA A 20 -8.00 -5.80 6.13
N GLY A 21 -6.77 -5.44 5.76
CA GLY A 21 -5.61 -6.28 6.03
C GLY A 21 -5.43 -6.33 7.54
N TYR A 22 -6.02 -7.36 8.16
CA TYR A 22 -5.84 -7.71 9.56
C TYR A 22 -4.40 -7.42 10.00
N TYR A 23 -4.27 -6.52 10.97
CA TYR A 23 -3.08 -6.38 11.78
C TYR A 23 -2.98 -7.63 12.66
N ALA A 24 -2.64 -8.77 12.07
CA ALA A 24 -2.20 -9.96 12.78
C ALA A 24 -0.77 -9.72 13.28
N VAL A 25 -0.65 -8.84 14.27
CA VAL A 25 0.60 -8.67 15.03
C VAL A 25 0.54 -9.69 16.16
N SER A 26 1.26 -10.80 16.01
CA SER A 26 1.54 -11.77 17.08
C SER A 26 2.51 -11.22 18.16
N HIS A 27 2.61 -9.90 18.29
CA HIS A 27 3.26 -9.20 19.40
C HIS A 27 2.24 -8.29 20.10
N TYR A 28 1.09 -8.88 20.46
CA TYR A 28 0.20 -8.30 21.45
C TYR A 28 0.93 -8.29 22.80
N SER A 29 1.68 -7.21 23.08
CA SER A 29 2.02 -6.88 24.47
C SER A 29 0.72 -6.43 25.11
N SER A 30 0.18 -7.23 26.02
CA SER A 30 -1.14 -7.03 26.65
C SER A 30 -1.28 -5.75 27.46
N GLU A 31 -0.23 -4.94 27.56
CA GLU A 31 -0.15 -3.76 28.43
C GLU A 31 -0.48 -2.44 27.70
N ASP A 32 -0.10 -2.27 26.44
CA ASP A 32 -0.40 -1.03 25.70
C ASP A 32 -1.70 -1.15 24.90
N LYS A 33 -2.78 -0.62 25.50
CA LYS A 33 -4.10 -0.56 24.89
C LYS A 33 -4.28 0.64 23.96
N SER A 34 -3.25 1.44 23.70
CA SER A 34 -3.34 2.58 22.81
C SER A 34 -3.30 2.18 21.32
N TYR A 35 -3.62 3.13 20.44
CA TYR A 35 -3.39 2.96 19.01
C TYR A 35 -1.91 2.68 18.69
N ARG A 36 -0.97 3.32 19.38
CA ARG A 36 0.48 3.08 19.19
C ARG A 36 0.83 1.60 19.35
N GLY A 37 0.27 0.94 20.37
CA GLY A 37 0.48 -0.49 20.62
C GLY A 37 0.00 -1.43 19.50
N LYS A 38 -0.72 -0.93 18.49
CA LYS A 38 -1.17 -1.71 17.32
C LYS A 38 -0.24 -1.63 16.12
N PHE A 39 0.72 -0.72 16.12
CA PHE A 39 1.69 -0.56 15.04
C PHE A 39 3.06 -1.04 15.50
N LEU A 40 3.84 -1.60 14.58
CA LEU A 40 5.26 -1.82 14.83
C LEU A 40 5.95 -0.45 14.92
N SER A 41 6.87 -0.28 15.86
CA SER A 41 7.59 0.99 16.01
C SER A 41 8.30 1.44 14.72
N ILE A 42 8.79 0.47 13.93
CA ILE A 42 9.43 0.73 12.63
C ILE A 42 8.45 1.23 11.54
N SER A 43 7.16 0.99 11.74
CA SER A 43 6.10 1.46 10.84
C SER A 43 5.75 2.92 11.07
N LEU A 44 5.93 3.45 12.28
CA LEU A 44 5.49 4.79 12.64
C LEU A 44 6.48 5.86 12.19
N LEU A 45 5.95 6.97 11.66
CA LEU A 45 6.73 8.18 11.44
C LEU A 45 7.09 8.82 12.79
N ASN A 46 8.25 9.47 12.86
CA ASN A 46 8.66 10.18 14.08
C ASN A 46 7.77 11.42 14.30
N THR A 47 7.03 11.44 15.41
CA THR A 47 6.12 12.54 15.77
C THR A 47 6.79 13.69 16.54
N VAL A 48 8.09 13.60 16.80
CA VAL A 48 8.86 14.60 17.57
C VAL A 48 9.77 15.42 16.65
N SER A 49 10.53 14.77 15.78
CA SER A 49 11.48 15.42 14.87
C SER A 49 11.89 14.52 13.72
N GLY A 50 12.25 15.09 12.58
CA GLY A 50 12.70 14.33 11.41
C GLY A 50 11.54 13.73 10.60
N ASP A 51 11.88 12.97 9.56
CA ASP A 51 10.93 12.46 8.56
C ASP A 51 10.17 13.56 7.79
N ASP A 52 10.69 14.80 7.75
CA ASP A 52 10.02 15.99 7.19
C ASP A 52 9.51 15.76 5.75
N SER A 53 10.30 15.08 4.92
CA SER A 53 9.92 14.76 3.54
C SER A 53 8.71 13.82 3.47
N TYR A 54 8.59 12.87 4.42
CA TYR A 54 7.46 11.96 4.51
C TYR A 54 6.23 12.64 5.09
N TRP A 55 6.41 13.47 6.13
CA TRP A 55 5.32 14.29 6.66
C TRP A 55 4.74 15.25 5.62
N THR A 56 5.60 15.85 4.79
CA THR A 56 5.18 16.68 3.65
C THR A 56 4.29 15.89 2.69
N LYS A 57 4.71 14.68 2.29
CA LYS A 57 3.88 13.79 1.45
C LYS A 57 2.54 13.44 2.10
N ARG A 58 2.51 13.19 3.42
CA ARG A 58 1.26 12.89 4.13
C ARG A 58 0.31 14.08 4.17
N LEU A 59 0.83 15.27 4.43
CA LEU A 59 0.02 16.49 4.40
C LEU A 59 -0.52 16.78 2.99
N GLU A 60 0.29 16.58 1.95
CA GLU A 60 -0.16 16.70 0.55
C GLU A 60 -1.24 15.68 0.16
N SER A 61 -1.13 14.46 0.67
CA SER A 61 -2.15 13.42 0.49
C SER A 61 -3.44 13.79 1.23
N LEU A 62 -3.33 14.20 2.49
CA LEU A 62 -4.46 14.62 3.33
C LEU A 62 -5.24 15.79 2.71
N LYS A 63 -4.53 16.76 2.11
CA LYS A 63 -5.14 17.89 1.39
C LYS A 63 -6.11 17.46 0.28
N LYS A 64 -5.90 16.27 -0.29
CA LYS A 64 -6.69 15.73 -1.41
C LYS A 64 -7.74 14.71 -0.96
N ASP A 65 -7.73 14.29 0.29
CA ASP A 65 -8.63 13.27 0.83
C ASP A 65 -10.00 13.88 1.18
N SER A 66 -11.04 13.63 0.38
CA SER A 66 -12.41 14.11 0.66
C SER A 66 -13.04 13.45 1.89
N GLU A 67 -12.58 12.27 2.28
CA GLU A 67 -13.20 11.41 3.28
C GLU A 67 -12.59 11.56 4.68
N ALA A 68 -11.55 12.40 4.84
CA ALA A 68 -10.91 12.65 6.12
C ALA A 68 -11.92 13.04 7.21
N SER A 69 -11.76 12.51 8.44
CA SER A 69 -12.58 12.87 9.60
C SER A 69 -12.56 14.37 9.88
N SER A 70 -13.49 14.85 10.70
CA SER A 70 -13.52 16.25 11.14
C SER A 70 -12.20 16.67 11.81
N GLY A 71 -11.60 15.78 12.60
CA GLY A 71 -10.30 16.01 13.23
C GLY A 71 -9.20 16.28 12.20
N LEU A 72 -9.06 15.43 11.20
CA LEU A 72 -8.05 15.58 10.14
C LEU A 72 -8.39 16.68 9.13
N SER A 73 -9.68 16.90 8.84
CA SER A 73 -10.12 17.91 7.89
C SER A 73 -9.69 19.32 8.32
N SER A 74 -9.63 19.57 9.63
CA SER A 74 -9.11 20.83 10.17
C SER A 74 -7.61 21.05 9.92
N ILE A 75 -6.86 20.01 9.54
CA ILE A 75 -5.41 20.04 9.32
C ILE A 75 -5.05 20.22 7.85
N LYS A 76 -6.00 20.01 6.92
CA LYS A 76 -5.75 20.12 5.47
C LYS A 76 -5.13 21.46 5.06
N THR A 77 -5.49 22.55 5.73
CA THR A 77 -4.98 23.90 5.44
C THR A 77 -3.80 24.32 6.32
N LYS A 78 -3.26 23.40 7.13
CA LYS A 78 -2.27 23.68 8.17
C LYS A 78 -0.86 23.16 7.82
N THR A 79 0.04 23.14 8.80
CA THR A 79 1.46 22.80 8.68
C THR A 79 1.73 21.31 8.90
N ILE A 80 2.97 20.88 8.64
CA ILE A 80 3.39 19.50 8.94
C ILE A 80 3.45 19.26 10.46
N GLU A 81 3.70 20.30 11.25
CA GLU A 81 3.73 20.26 12.72
C GLU A 81 2.33 19.98 13.29
N ASP A 82 1.29 20.56 12.69
CA ASP A 82 -0.10 20.28 13.08
C ASP A 82 -0.46 18.80 12.83
N LEU A 83 -0.03 18.24 11.70
CA LEU A 83 -0.24 16.82 11.39
C LEU A 83 0.54 15.91 12.34
N ARG A 84 1.79 16.25 12.66
CA ARG A 84 2.60 15.55 13.67
C ARG A 84 1.94 15.55 15.03
N GLY A 85 1.47 16.71 15.47
CA GLY A 85 0.74 16.88 16.74
C GLY A 85 -0.50 15.99 16.78
N TRP A 86 -1.30 16.01 15.72
CA TRP A 86 -2.48 15.14 15.62
C TRP A 86 -2.12 13.65 15.65
N CYS A 87 -1.06 13.23 14.96
CA CYS A 87 -0.60 11.84 15.01
C CYS A 87 -0.12 11.46 16.41
N LYS A 88 0.64 12.33 17.08
CA LYS A 88 1.11 12.12 18.46
C LYS A 88 -0.07 11.89 19.41
N ASP A 89 -1.06 12.77 19.35
CA ASP A 89 -2.25 12.70 20.20
C ASP A 89 -3.09 11.46 19.87
N SER A 90 -3.34 11.20 18.59
CA SER A 90 -4.15 10.07 18.13
C SER A 90 -3.55 8.73 18.50
N LEU A 91 -2.22 8.58 18.37
CA LEU A 91 -1.49 7.37 18.74
C LEU A 91 -1.54 7.07 20.25
N SER A 92 -1.69 8.09 21.11
CA SER A 92 -1.79 7.92 22.57
C SER A 92 -3.19 7.52 23.06
N ARG A 93 -4.22 7.66 22.22
CA ARG A 93 -5.60 7.32 22.60
C ARG A 93 -5.77 5.81 22.73
N GLN A 94 -6.73 5.39 23.55
CA GLN A 94 -7.14 4.00 23.63
C GLN A 94 -7.62 3.50 22.26
N PHE A 95 -7.18 2.30 21.91
CA PHE A 95 -7.52 1.68 20.65
C PHE A 95 -9.00 1.33 20.57
N GLU A 96 -9.60 1.73 19.46
CA GLU A 96 -10.92 1.29 19.02
C GLU A 96 -10.82 0.98 17.53
N GLU A 97 -11.49 -0.08 17.08
CA GLU A 97 -11.60 -0.32 15.65
C GLU A 97 -12.47 0.76 15.01
N GLY A 98 -12.06 1.26 13.84
CA GLY A 98 -12.86 2.24 13.12
C GLY A 98 -12.05 3.20 12.27
N LYS A 99 -12.67 4.34 11.96
CA LYS A 99 -12.12 5.34 11.05
C LYS A 99 -10.77 5.90 11.53
N LEU A 100 -10.64 6.17 12.83
CA LEU A 100 -9.41 6.70 13.40
C LEU A 100 -8.22 5.76 13.19
N PHE A 101 -8.42 4.44 13.32
CA PHE A 101 -7.36 3.46 13.04
C PHE A 101 -6.84 3.58 11.61
N LYS A 102 -7.76 3.65 10.63
CA LYS A 102 -7.42 3.77 9.20
C LYS A 102 -6.73 5.10 8.89
N GLU A 103 -7.12 6.17 9.57
CA GLU A 103 -6.51 7.48 9.45
C GLU A 103 -5.10 7.51 10.02
N ILE A 104 -4.88 6.90 11.20
CA ILE A 104 -3.53 6.74 11.77
C ILE A 104 -2.67 5.89 10.83
N ASP A 105 -3.20 4.77 10.34
CA ASP A 105 -2.52 3.94 9.35
C ASP A 105 -2.12 4.75 8.11
N SER A 106 -3.02 5.58 7.59
CA SER A 106 -2.79 6.35 6.37
C SER A 106 -1.76 7.47 6.54
N TYR A 107 -1.82 8.20 7.66
CA TYR A 107 -1.14 9.48 7.82
C TYR A 107 0.02 9.48 8.82
N CYS A 108 0.10 8.49 9.71
CA CYS A 108 1.12 8.44 10.77
C CYS A 108 2.17 7.35 10.55
N THR A 109 2.12 6.59 9.44
CA THR A 109 3.06 5.49 9.16
C THR A 109 3.91 5.77 7.93
N PHE A 110 5.06 5.10 7.84
CA PHE A 110 5.78 4.91 6.58
C PHE A 110 4.97 4.02 5.64
N LYS A 111 4.90 4.38 4.37
CA LYS A 111 4.34 3.50 3.34
C LYS A 111 5.44 2.68 2.69
N VAL A 112 5.09 1.56 2.09
CA VAL A 112 6.04 0.74 1.31
C VAL A 112 6.77 1.60 0.26
N LEU A 113 6.05 2.48 -0.45
CA LEU A 113 6.65 3.37 -1.45
C LEU A 113 7.75 4.27 -0.86
N ASP A 114 7.60 4.70 0.39
CA ASP A 114 8.59 5.54 1.06
C ASP A 114 9.91 4.82 1.33
N LYS A 115 9.86 3.49 1.48
CA LYS A 115 11.04 2.63 1.70
C LYS A 115 11.60 2.05 0.41
N LEU A 116 10.77 1.85 -0.62
CA LEU A 116 11.27 1.55 -1.97
C LEU A 116 12.01 2.74 -2.59
N GLY A 117 11.58 3.96 -2.26
CA GLY A 117 12.24 5.20 -2.65
C GLY A 117 12.23 5.41 -4.18
N SER A 118 13.31 6.00 -4.70
CA SER A 118 13.46 6.32 -6.13
C SER A 118 13.56 5.08 -7.04
N ASN A 119 13.77 3.90 -6.46
CA ASN A 119 13.83 2.66 -7.22
C ASN A 119 12.44 2.17 -7.60
N ALA A 120 11.37 2.62 -6.95
CA ALA A 120 10.01 2.20 -7.26
C ALA A 120 9.63 2.60 -8.69
N ILE A 121 8.94 1.72 -9.41
CA ILE A 121 8.34 2.08 -10.72
C ILE A 121 7.25 3.12 -10.44
N PRO A 122 7.33 4.35 -10.99
CA PRO A 122 6.36 5.40 -10.70
C PRO A 122 4.93 4.98 -11.08
N GLU A 123 3.94 5.33 -10.25
CA GLU A 123 2.53 4.99 -10.52
C GLU A 123 1.99 5.57 -11.83
N THR A 124 2.61 6.67 -12.29
CA THR A 124 2.31 7.37 -13.54
C THR A 124 2.87 6.65 -14.78
N THR A 125 3.70 5.61 -14.61
CA THR A 125 4.24 4.81 -15.71
C THR A 125 3.10 4.16 -16.49
N ALA A 126 3.06 4.37 -17.81
CA ALA A 126 2.00 3.87 -18.67
C ALA A 126 1.88 2.33 -18.62
N ASP A 127 0.67 1.80 -18.80
CA ASP A 127 0.41 0.34 -18.68
C ASP A 127 1.19 -0.49 -19.71
N GLY A 128 1.48 0.10 -20.88
CA GLY A 128 2.26 -0.55 -21.94
C GLY A 128 3.77 -0.58 -21.70
N ASP A 129 4.28 0.12 -20.69
CA ASP A 129 5.71 0.29 -20.44
C ASP A 129 6.42 -1.05 -20.15
N SER A 130 7.65 -1.20 -20.64
CA SER A 130 8.46 -2.41 -20.45
C SER A 130 8.81 -2.69 -19.00
N LYS A 131 8.86 -1.67 -18.13
CA LYS A 131 9.12 -1.84 -16.69
C LYS A 131 8.10 -2.80 -16.05
N TRP A 132 6.83 -2.72 -16.46
CA TRP A 132 5.80 -3.62 -15.94
C TRP A 132 5.94 -5.05 -16.45
N LYS A 133 6.51 -5.24 -17.65
CA LYS A 133 6.86 -6.58 -18.14
C LYS A 133 7.98 -7.18 -17.29
N THR A 134 9.02 -6.40 -17.01
CA THR A 134 10.13 -6.82 -16.14
C THR A 134 9.64 -7.14 -14.73
N ALA A 135 8.74 -6.32 -14.18
CA ALA A 135 8.10 -6.57 -12.89
C ALA A 135 7.34 -7.90 -12.87
N PHE A 136 6.51 -8.14 -13.89
CA PHE A 136 5.77 -9.39 -14.03
C PHE A 136 6.70 -10.61 -14.11
N ASP A 137 7.76 -10.51 -14.91
CA ASP A 137 8.76 -11.57 -15.04
C ASP A 137 9.53 -11.82 -13.73
N ALA A 138 9.82 -10.77 -12.97
CA ALA A 138 10.43 -10.88 -11.64
C ALA A 138 9.50 -11.61 -10.67
N LEU A 139 8.19 -11.30 -10.69
CA LEU A 139 7.20 -12.00 -9.88
C LEU A 139 7.13 -13.49 -10.25
N GLY A 140 7.14 -13.83 -11.55
CA GLY A 140 7.13 -15.20 -12.04
C GLY A 140 8.34 -16.05 -11.62
N LYS A 141 9.47 -15.42 -11.28
CA LYS A 141 10.68 -16.10 -10.78
C LYS A 141 10.62 -16.45 -9.29
N ILE A 142 9.63 -15.95 -8.55
CA ILE A 142 9.49 -16.25 -7.13
C ILE A 142 8.77 -17.60 -6.99
N ALA A 143 9.51 -18.62 -6.56
CA ALA A 143 9.01 -19.98 -6.40
C ALA A 143 8.09 -20.17 -5.18
N GLU A 144 8.20 -19.31 -4.16
CA GLU A 144 7.33 -19.37 -2.98
C GLU A 144 5.87 -19.05 -3.36
N HIS A 145 4.94 -19.72 -2.69
CA HIS A 145 3.52 -19.40 -2.76
C HIS A 145 3.22 -18.15 -1.92
N LEU A 146 2.92 -17.03 -2.58
CA LEU A 146 2.79 -15.72 -1.94
C LEU A 146 1.34 -15.34 -1.59
N GLY A 147 0.41 -16.29 -1.70
CA GLY A 147 -1.02 -16.08 -1.51
C GLY A 147 -1.78 -15.98 -2.83
N GLU A 148 -3.10 -16.14 -2.76
CA GLU A 148 -3.94 -16.32 -3.95
C GLU A 148 -3.91 -15.15 -4.93
N GLU A 149 -3.79 -13.91 -4.43
CA GLU A 149 -3.73 -12.70 -5.28
C GLU A 149 -2.50 -12.73 -6.20
N LEU A 150 -1.31 -12.96 -5.64
CA LEU A 150 -0.06 -12.99 -6.38
C LEU A 150 0.05 -14.22 -7.28
N GLU A 151 -0.45 -15.38 -6.83
CA GLU A 151 -0.54 -16.58 -7.68
C GLU A 151 -1.51 -16.39 -8.84
N GLY A 152 -2.61 -15.65 -8.63
CA GLY A 152 -3.52 -15.24 -9.69
C GLY A 152 -2.84 -14.35 -10.72
N ILE A 153 -2.04 -13.39 -10.27
CA ILE A 153 -1.25 -12.53 -11.16
C ILE A 153 -0.25 -13.36 -11.96
N LYS A 154 0.53 -14.26 -11.33
CA LYS A 154 1.49 -15.14 -12.04
C LYS A 154 0.86 -15.95 -13.18
N LYS A 155 -0.43 -16.29 -13.06
CA LYS A 155 -1.20 -17.05 -14.07
C LYS A 155 -1.83 -16.18 -15.15
N THR A 156 -1.75 -14.84 -15.03
CA THR A 156 -2.30 -13.92 -16.02
C THR A 156 -1.58 -14.09 -17.35
N GLN A 157 -2.33 -14.09 -18.45
CA GLN A 157 -1.80 -14.16 -19.81
C GLN A 157 -2.30 -12.96 -20.61
N ASP A 158 -1.42 -12.41 -21.44
CA ASP A 158 -1.83 -11.39 -22.41
C ASP A 158 -2.71 -12.05 -23.48
N SER A 159 -3.80 -11.39 -23.85
CA SER A 159 -4.64 -11.79 -24.98
C SER A 159 -4.74 -10.64 -25.97
N GLY A 160 -3.99 -10.79 -27.08
CA GLY A 160 -3.83 -9.71 -28.05
C GLY A 160 -3.02 -8.54 -27.48
N SER A 161 -3.54 -7.32 -27.62
CA SER A 161 -2.85 -6.07 -27.23
C SER A 161 -3.26 -5.52 -25.86
N ASN A 162 -3.93 -6.32 -25.02
CA ASN A 162 -4.53 -5.84 -23.78
C ASN A 162 -3.55 -5.54 -22.62
N ASN A 163 -2.26 -5.93 -22.74
CA ASN A 163 -1.25 -5.76 -21.69
C ASN A 163 -1.70 -6.27 -20.30
N ALA A 164 -2.53 -7.33 -20.26
CA ALA A 164 -3.16 -7.80 -19.02
C ALA A 164 -2.14 -8.12 -17.91
N THR A 165 -1.00 -8.73 -18.26
CA THR A 165 0.09 -9.04 -17.32
C THR A 165 0.66 -7.79 -16.66
N LYS A 166 0.95 -6.76 -17.47
CA LYS A 166 1.49 -5.47 -17.02
C LYS A 166 0.50 -4.73 -16.12
N VAL A 167 -0.77 -4.69 -16.52
CA VAL A 167 -1.84 -4.05 -15.75
C VAL A 167 -2.01 -4.75 -14.40
N ALA A 168 -1.98 -6.09 -14.37
CA ALA A 168 -2.15 -6.86 -13.14
C ALA A 168 -1.01 -6.60 -12.13
N VAL A 169 0.26 -6.69 -12.57
CA VAL A 169 1.40 -6.43 -11.66
C VAL A 169 1.47 -4.96 -11.24
N LYS A 170 1.15 -4.01 -12.15
CA LYS A 170 1.04 -2.60 -11.81
C LYS A 170 -0.02 -2.36 -10.73
N GLY A 171 -1.20 -2.95 -10.88
CA GLY A 171 -2.29 -2.85 -9.92
C GLY A 171 -1.85 -3.32 -8.52
N TRP A 172 -1.16 -4.46 -8.45
CA TRP A 172 -0.61 -4.96 -7.19
C TRP A 172 0.46 -4.03 -6.60
N CYS A 173 1.40 -3.54 -7.40
CA CYS A 173 2.41 -2.59 -6.93
C CYS A 173 1.79 -1.30 -6.39
N LYS A 174 0.77 -0.75 -7.06
CA LYS A 174 0.04 0.43 -6.59
C LYS A 174 -0.65 0.20 -5.25
N LYS A 175 -1.29 -0.96 -5.08
CA LYS A 175 -1.87 -1.36 -3.78
C LYS A 175 -0.78 -1.39 -2.72
N MET A 176 0.31 -2.12 -2.98
CA MET A 176 1.44 -2.23 -2.06
C MET A 176 2.03 -0.87 -1.69
N TYR A 177 2.17 0.05 -2.65
CA TYR A 177 2.72 1.40 -2.39
C TYR A 177 1.96 2.18 -1.33
N SER A 178 0.65 1.93 -1.17
CA SER A 178 -0.18 2.57 -0.16
C SER A 178 -0.18 1.85 1.20
N GLU A 179 0.26 0.60 1.24
CA GLU A 179 0.30 -0.20 2.46
C GLU A 179 1.34 0.34 3.44
N THR A 180 1.04 0.18 4.73
CA THR A 180 1.97 0.51 5.81
C THR A 180 3.18 -0.43 5.76
N TYR A 181 4.38 0.15 5.79
CA TYR A 181 5.63 -0.59 5.85
C TYR A 181 5.77 -1.27 7.22
N LYS A 182 5.95 -2.60 7.23
CA LYS A 182 6.03 -3.41 8.45
C LYS A 182 7.45 -3.90 8.78
N GLY A 183 8.46 -3.37 8.11
CA GLY A 183 9.86 -3.78 8.28
C GLY A 183 10.40 -4.57 7.09
N ASP A 184 11.71 -4.75 7.05
CA ASP A 184 12.40 -5.39 5.92
C ASP A 184 12.14 -6.89 5.80
N SER A 185 11.75 -7.54 6.91
CA SER A 185 11.38 -8.96 6.96
C SER A 185 9.91 -9.23 6.67
N ASP A 186 9.11 -8.20 6.38
CA ASP A 186 7.74 -8.39 5.91
C ASP A 186 7.78 -9.02 4.51
N LYS A 187 7.16 -10.20 4.37
CA LYS A 187 7.21 -10.97 3.12
C LYS A 187 6.69 -10.17 1.93
N LEU A 188 5.62 -9.39 2.10
CA LEU A 188 5.05 -8.61 0.99
C LEU A 188 5.96 -7.45 0.61
N PHE A 189 6.63 -6.83 1.59
CA PHE A 189 7.67 -5.83 1.31
C PHE A 189 8.88 -6.43 0.58
N GLU A 190 9.34 -7.62 0.96
CA GLU A 190 10.43 -8.31 0.24
C GLU A 190 10.07 -8.60 -1.21
N VAL A 191 8.82 -9.00 -1.48
CA VAL A 191 8.31 -9.18 -2.84
C VAL A 191 8.26 -7.84 -3.57
N ALA A 192 7.72 -6.78 -2.94
CA ALA A 192 7.64 -5.45 -3.55
C ALA A 192 9.03 -4.90 -3.92
N LYS A 193 10.06 -5.15 -3.10
CA LYS A 193 11.45 -4.81 -3.39
C LYS A 193 12.02 -5.49 -4.63
N LYS A 194 11.50 -6.66 -5.00
CA LYS A 194 11.95 -7.43 -6.18
C LYS A 194 11.13 -7.10 -7.42
N VAL A 195 9.84 -6.82 -7.23
CA VAL A 195 8.85 -6.75 -8.30
C VAL A 195 8.54 -5.31 -8.70
N CYS A 196 8.39 -4.40 -7.72
CA CYS A 196 7.87 -3.05 -7.96
C CYS A 196 8.97 -2.01 -8.17
N VAL A 197 10.19 -2.43 -8.49
CA VAL A 197 11.32 -1.54 -8.70
C VAL A 197 11.77 -1.54 -10.16
N SER A 198 12.22 -0.40 -10.66
CA SER A 198 12.88 -0.32 -11.97
C SER A 198 14.24 -0.99 -11.85
N ALA A 199 14.39 -2.11 -12.54
CA ALA A 199 15.68 -2.76 -12.77
C ALA A 199 16.61 -1.90 -13.63
#